data_AF-A0A7H8K004-F1
#
_entry.id   AF-A0A7H8K004-F1
#
_cell.length_a   1.000
_cell.length_b   1.000
_cell.length_c   1.000
_cell.angle_alpha   90.00
_cell.angle_beta   90.00
_cell.angle_gamma   90.00
#
_symmetry.space_group_name_H-M   'P 1'
#
loop_
_entity.id
_entity.type
_entity.pdbx_description
1 polymer ?
#
loop_
_entity_poly.entity_id
_entity_poly.type
_entity_poly.pdbx_seq_one_letter_code
_entity_poly.pdbx_strand_id
1 'polypeptide(L)'
;MSGDRPGARISAWRPSVTGIAEVFHAHFADHAYPVHTHDTWDLMILDDGAVDFAVDRHRHAAAGAGTVVLLPPGVPHDGRTVGPAGFYKRVIYLDTRVLPDRLAGAAVHTPAHADALLRRRIHQLHRALADPGDTFEAESRLALVRERLGPRPRSQPPDQHTPTRPERTAVTAAPVPAASTSPRRRPVRRQRRRGR
;
A
#
# COMPACT_ATOMS: atom_id res chain seq x y z
N MET A 1 -5.25 43.47 -13.52
CA MET A 1 -3.96 42.76 -13.34
C MET A 1 -4.18 41.31 -13.77
N SER A 2 -4.09 41.00 -15.06
CA SER A 2 -4.12 39.62 -15.54
C SER A 2 -2.79 38.98 -15.19
N GLY A 3 -2.75 38.22 -14.10
CA GLY A 3 -1.62 37.36 -13.80
C GLY A 3 -1.53 36.31 -14.91
N ASP A 4 -0.40 36.30 -15.60
CA ASP A 4 0.02 35.26 -16.53
C ASP A 4 -0.17 33.91 -15.83
N ARG A 5 -1.21 33.15 -16.20
CA ARG A 5 -1.36 31.78 -15.70
C ARG A 5 -0.24 31.01 -16.36
N PRO A 6 0.76 30.50 -15.63
CA PRO A 6 1.86 29.78 -16.25
C PRO A 6 1.27 28.65 -17.09
N GLY A 7 1.52 28.71 -18.40
CA GLY A 7 1.03 27.73 -19.36
C GLY A 7 1.46 26.30 -18.99
N ALA A 8 0.79 25.31 -19.56
CA ALA A 8 1.14 23.91 -19.34
C ALA A 8 2.62 23.67 -19.64
N ARG A 9 3.34 23.01 -18.71
CA ARG A 9 4.73 22.59 -18.92
C ARG A 9 4.74 21.08 -19.06
N ILE A 10 5.26 20.59 -20.17
CA ILE A 10 5.29 19.16 -20.50
C ILE A 10 6.71 18.80 -20.94
N SER A 11 7.20 17.65 -20.46
CA SER A 11 8.36 16.98 -21.05
C SER A 11 8.06 15.49 -21.19
N ALA A 12 8.46 14.91 -22.33
CA ALA A 12 8.29 13.50 -22.61
C ALA A 12 9.55 12.96 -23.29
N TRP A 13 10.03 11.79 -22.88
CA TRP A 13 11.20 11.16 -23.49
C TRP A 13 11.18 9.64 -23.34
N ARG A 14 11.94 8.96 -24.20
CA ARG A 14 12.14 7.51 -24.12
C ARG A 14 13.53 7.22 -23.56
N PRO A 15 13.65 6.67 -22.34
CA PRO A 15 14.96 6.33 -21.78
C PRO A 15 15.50 5.03 -22.39
N SER A 16 16.83 4.86 -22.37
CA SER A 16 17.51 3.63 -22.77
C SER A 16 17.48 2.56 -21.65
N VAL A 17 16.32 2.36 -21.02
CA VAL A 17 16.12 1.41 -19.92
C VAL A 17 15.08 0.37 -20.34
N THR A 18 15.48 -0.90 -20.38
CA THR A 18 14.60 -1.99 -20.83
C THR A 18 13.34 -2.07 -19.96
N GLY A 19 12.17 -2.09 -20.62
CA GLY A 19 10.87 -2.16 -19.95
C GLY A 19 10.21 -0.81 -19.67
N ILE A 20 10.90 0.32 -19.91
CA ILE A 20 10.30 1.66 -19.82
C ILE A 20 10.08 2.19 -21.24
N ALA A 21 8.82 2.35 -21.63
CA ALA A 21 8.44 2.80 -22.96
C ALA A 21 8.58 4.32 -23.11
N GLU A 22 8.20 5.08 -22.07
CA GLU A 22 8.24 6.54 -22.05
C GLU A 22 8.20 7.07 -20.61
N VAL A 23 8.81 8.23 -20.39
CA VAL A 23 8.64 9.04 -19.18
C VAL A 23 7.95 10.34 -19.57
N PHE A 24 6.92 10.72 -18.82
CA PHE A 24 6.11 11.90 -19.09
C PHE A 24 5.95 12.74 -17.84
N HIS A 25 6.41 13.99 -17.86
CA HIS A 25 6.22 14.97 -16.79
C HIS A 25 5.29 16.06 -17.28
N ALA A 26 4.32 16.44 -16.45
CA ALA A 26 3.44 17.55 -16.79
C ALA A 26 3.01 18.36 -15.57
N HIS A 27 2.92 19.66 -15.78
CA HIS A 27 2.22 20.60 -14.91
C HIS A 27 1.07 21.22 -15.71
N PHE A 28 -0.15 21.03 -15.22
CA PHE A 28 -1.36 21.61 -15.80
C PHE A 28 -2.09 22.45 -14.76
N ALA A 29 -2.31 23.73 -15.05
CA ALA A 29 -3.16 24.61 -14.23
C ALA A 29 -4.66 24.32 -14.45
N ASP A 30 -5.05 24.01 -15.69
CA ASP A 30 -6.40 23.62 -16.08
C ASP A 30 -6.29 22.66 -17.27
N HIS A 31 -6.72 21.41 -17.08
CA HIS A 31 -6.71 20.41 -18.13
C HIS A 31 -7.68 19.26 -17.81
N ALA A 32 -8.33 18.74 -18.85
CA ALA A 32 -9.15 17.55 -18.80
C ALA A 32 -8.81 16.64 -20.00
N TYR A 33 -8.27 15.46 -19.71
CA TYR A 33 -8.07 14.43 -20.69
C TYR A 33 -9.42 13.81 -21.09
N PRO A 34 -9.72 13.68 -22.40
CA PRO A 34 -10.79 12.81 -22.85
C PRO A 34 -10.57 11.37 -22.40
N VAL A 35 -11.62 10.55 -22.42
CA VAL A 35 -11.49 9.11 -22.17
C VAL A 35 -10.56 8.49 -23.22
N HIS A 36 -9.54 7.78 -22.77
CA HIS A 36 -8.53 7.14 -23.62
C HIS A 36 -7.99 5.85 -22.99
N THR A 37 -7.11 5.18 -23.71
CA THR A 37 -6.39 3.97 -23.29
C THR A 37 -4.94 4.04 -23.77
N HIS A 38 -4.05 3.33 -23.08
CA HIS A 38 -2.67 3.07 -23.50
C HIS A 38 -2.40 1.55 -23.52
N ASP A 39 -1.40 1.12 -24.27
CA ASP A 39 -0.95 -0.29 -24.38
C ASP A 39 0.12 -0.68 -23.33
N THR A 40 0.53 0.28 -22.50
CA THR A 40 1.49 0.13 -21.40
C THR A 40 0.80 0.18 -20.04
N TRP A 41 1.54 -0.03 -18.95
CA TRP A 41 1.08 0.39 -17.62
C TRP A 41 1.42 1.88 -17.43
N ASP A 42 0.50 2.67 -16.87
CA ASP A 42 0.79 4.03 -16.39
C ASP A 42 1.08 3.96 -14.89
N LEU A 43 2.32 4.28 -14.51
CA LEU A 43 2.73 4.45 -13.12
C LEU A 43 3.01 5.93 -12.83
N MET A 44 2.05 6.57 -12.17
CA MET A 44 2.03 8.00 -11.91
C MET A 44 2.29 8.33 -10.44
N ILE A 45 3.01 9.43 -10.22
CA ILE A 45 3.05 10.13 -8.94
C ILE A 45 2.66 11.60 -9.13
N LEU A 46 2.01 12.16 -8.11
CA LEU A 46 1.82 13.60 -7.99
C LEU A 46 2.96 14.19 -7.16
N ASP A 47 3.55 15.28 -7.62
CA ASP A 47 4.46 16.10 -6.79
C ASP A 47 3.69 17.17 -6.02
N ASP A 48 2.62 17.69 -6.60
CA ASP A 48 1.71 18.63 -5.97
C ASP A 48 0.34 18.64 -6.67
N GLY A 49 -0.68 19.19 -6.00
CA GLY A 49 -2.03 19.33 -6.52
C GLY A 49 -2.88 18.06 -6.40
N ALA A 50 -3.95 18.02 -7.19
CA ALA A 50 -4.91 16.93 -7.19
C ALA A 50 -5.52 16.68 -8.57
N VAL A 51 -5.83 15.41 -8.84
CA VAL A 51 -6.49 14.94 -10.06
C VAL A 51 -7.74 14.13 -9.70
N ASP A 52 -8.84 14.42 -10.38
CA ASP A 52 -10.05 13.60 -10.43
C ASP A 52 -10.05 12.81 -11.73
N PHE A 53 -10.35 11.53 -11.69
CA PHE A 53 -10.29 10.66 -12.86
C PHE A 53 -11.26 9.51 -12.70
N ALA A 54 -11.68 8.88 -13.80
CA ALA A 54 -12.15 7.50 -13.73
C ALA A 54 -11.26 6.50 -14.37
N VAL A 55 -11.40 5.30 -13.86
CA VAL A 55 -10.93 4.06 -14.47
C VAL A 55 -12.14 3.16 -14.64
N ASP A 56 -12.36 2.67 -15.85
CA ASP A 56 -13.52 1.82 -16.18
C ASP A 56 -14.85 2.39 -15.65
N ARG A 57 -15.08 3.69 -15.92
CA ARG A 57 -16.27 4.47 -15.52
C ARG A 57 -16.40 4.79 -14.03
N HIS A 58 -15.60 4.21 -13.15
CA HIS A 58 -15.63 4.47 -11.70
C HIS A 58 -14.74 5.67 -11.35
N ARG A 59 -15.27 6.67 -10.65
CA ARG A 59 -14.50 7.88 -10.29
C ARG A 59 -13.61 7.64 -9.07
N HIS A 60 -12.42 8.23 -9.13
CA HIS A 60 -11.39 8.23 -8.12
C HIS A 60 -10.78 9.63 -8.04
N ALA A 61 -10.10 9.91 -6.92
CA ALA A 61 -9.31 11.12 -6.76
C ALA A 61 -7.95 10.76 -6.17
N ALA A 62 -6.92 11.45 -6.64
CA ALA A 62 -5.57 11.39 -6.08
C ALA A 62 -5.12 12.81 -5.76
N ALA A 63 -4.59 13.01 -4.55
CA ALA A 63 -4.16 14.32 -4.10
C ALA A 63 -2.84 14.24 -3.31
N GLY A 64 -2.05 15.30 -3.44
CA GLY A 64 -0.83 15.52 -2.68
C GLY A 64 0.33 14.57 -3.03
N ALA A 65 1.51 14.92 -2.52
CA ALA A 65 2.78 14.26 -2.81
C ALA A 65 2.89 12.79 -2.33
N GLY A 66 1.87 12.25 -1.65
CA GLY A 66 1.89 10.92 -1.06
C GLY A 66 1.28 9.82 -1.94
N THR A 67 0.62 10.18 -3.03
CA THR A 67 -0.23 9.26 -3.80
C THR A 67 0.51 8.72 -5.03
N VAL A 68 0.46 7.40 -5.19
CA VAL A 68 0.86 6.69 -6.42
C VAL A 68 -0.42 6.25 -7.13
N VAL A 69 -0.52 6.51 -8.43
CA VAL A 69 -1.60 5.99 -9.26
C VAL A 69 -1.04 4.93 -10.21
N LEU A 70 -1.68 3.78 -10.30
CA LEU A 70 -1.34 2.71 -11.24
C LEU A 70 -2.55 2.43 -12.12
N LEU A 71 -2.41 2.60 -13.43
CA LEU A 71 -3.47 2.31 -14.40
C LEU A 71 -3.06 1.15 -15.32
N PRO A 72 -3.95 0.15 -15.50
CA PRO A 72 -3.65 -1.01 -16.34
C PRO A 72 -3.76 -0.70 -17.84
N PRO A 73 -2.99 -1.42 -18.68
CA PRO A 73 -3.10 -1.33 -20.13
C PRO A 73 -4.53 -1.65 -20.61
N GLY A 74 -4.97 -0.93 -21.65
CA GLY A 74 -6.22 -1.18 -22.35
C GLY A 74 -7.50 -0.83 -21.58
N VAL A 75 -7.41 -0.32 -20.34
CA VAL A 75 -8.59 0.06 -19.56
C VAL A 75 -8.91 1.54 -19.76
N PRO A 76 -10.13 1.89 -20.21
CA PRO A 76 -10.52 3.28 -20.46
C PRO A 76 -10.44 4.13 -19.19
N HIS A 77 -9.80 5.28 -19.29
CA HIS A 77 -9.72 6.26 -18.21
C HIS A 77 -9.65 7.69 -18.75
N ASP A 78 -10.00 8.65 -17.89
CA ASP A 78 -9.89 10.09 -18.13
C ASP A 78 -9.08 10.74 -16.99
N GLY A 79 -9.03 12.06 -16.93
CA GLY A 79 -8.45 12.76 -15.80
C GLY A 79 -8.55 14.27 -15.94
N ARG A 80 -8.87 14.97 -14.86
CA ARG A 80 -9.07 16.43 -14.86
C ARG A 80 -8.52 17.08 -13.60
N THR A 81 -8.11 18.34 -13.74
CA THR A 81 -7.75 19.21 -12.62
C THR A 81 -8.95 19.45 -11.69
N VAL A 82 -8.70 19.46 -10.37
CA VAL A 82 -9.75 19.66 -9.34
C VAL A 82 -9.93 21.12 -8.93
N GLY A 83 -8.90 21.95 -9.08
CA GLY A 83 -8.93 23.35 -8.67
C GLY A 83 -7.85 24.19 -9.35
N PRO A 84 -7.77 25.51 -9.04
CA PRO A 84 -6.90 26.45 -9.74
C PRO A 84 -5.40 26.20 -9.51
N ALA A 85 -5.05 25.42 -8.49
CA ALA A 85 -3.68 24.98 -8.25
C ALA A 85 -3.19 23.95 -9.27
N GLY A 86 -4.10 23.33 -10.03
CA GLY A 86 -3.74 22.32 -11.02
C GLY A 86 -3.15 21.05 -10.40
N PHE A 87 -2.26 20.38 -11.13
CA PHE A 87 -1.42 19.31 -10.60
C PHE A 87 -0.09 19.21 -11.34
N TYR A 88 0.90 18.69 -10.62
CA TYR A 88 2.22 18.34 -11.13
C TYR A 88 2.34 16.83 -11.09
N LYS A 89 2.36 16.18 -12.25
CA LYS A 89 2.48 14.73 -12.37
C LYS A 89 3.77 14.31 -13.04
N ARG A 90 4.26 13.15 -12.64
CA ARG A 90 5.29 12.40 -13.36
C ARG A 90 4.80 10.97 -13.55
N VAL A 91 4.94 10.48 -14.77
CA VAL A 91 4.44 9.19 -15.23
C VAL A 91 5.61 8.41 -15.81
N ILE A 92 5.65 7.12 -15.52
CA ILE A 92 6.49 6.15 -16.21
C ILE A 92 5.56 5.15 -16.89
N TYR A 93 5.61 5.11 -18.22
CA TYR A 93 4.91 4.10 -19.00
C TYR A 93 5.78 2.85 -19.07
N LEU A 94 5.28 1.74 -18.51
CA LEU A 94 6.01 0.48 -18.42
C LEU A 94 5.45 -0.52 -19.42
N ASP A 95 6.35 -1.25 -20.10
CA ASP A 95 5.95 -2.37 -20.95
C ASP A 95 5.11 -3.38 -20.13
N THR A 96 4.16 -4.06 -20.78
CA THR A 96 3.31 -5.09 -20.14
C THR A 96 4.11 -6.21 -19.48
N ARG A 97 5.33 -6.48 -19.96
CA ARG A 97 6.25 -7.50 -19.41
C ARG A 97 6.83 -7.13 -18.03
N VAL A 98 6.75 -5.86 -17.64
CA VAL A 98 7.34 -5.36 -16.38
C VAL A 98 6.49 -5.77 -15.18
N LEU A 99 5.17 -5.64 -15.28
CA LEU A 99 4.23 -5.94 -14.20
C LEU A 99 3.29 -7.07 -14.64
N PRO A 100 2.98 -8.03 -13.76
CA PRO A 100 2.17 -9.18 -14.14
C PRO A 100 0.69 -8.77 -14.33
N ASP A 101 0.05 -9.30 -15.38
CA ASP A 101 -1.34 -8.99 -15.76
C ASP A 101 -2.37 -9.16 -14.62
N ARG A 102 -2.09 -10.07 -13.68
CA ARG A 102 -2.94 -10.28 -12.48
C ARG A 102 -3.14 -9.03 -11.62
N LEU A 103 -2.28 -8.02 -11.74
CA LEU A 103 -2.45 -6.74 -11.03
C LEU A 103 -3.56 -5.88 -11.62
N ALA A 104 -4.00 -6.13 -12.87
CA ALA A 104 -4.88 -5.23 -13.59
C ALA A 104 -6.22 -5.07 -12.88
N GLY A 105 -6.85 -6.16 -12.44
CA GLY A 105 -8.11 -6.10 -11.71
C GLY A 105 -8.02 -5.26 -10.43
N ALA A 106 -6.94 -5.43 -9.65
CA ALA A 106 -6.73 -4.63 -8.44
C ALA A 106 -6.48 -3.14 -8.78
N ALA A 107 -5.76 -2.85 -9.86
CA ALA A 107 -5.50 -1.49 -10.32
C ALA A 107 -6.77 -0.79 -10.85
N VAL A 108 -7.71 -1.52 -11.47
CA VAL A 108 -9.02 -0.95 -11.84
C VAL A 108 -9.82 -0.55 -10.60
N HIS A 109 -9.87 -1.40 -9.58
CA HIS A 109 -10.70 -1.14 -8.40
C HIS A 109 -10.08 -0.14 -7.42
N THR A 110 -8.76 -0.19 -7.25
CA THR A 110 -8.02 0.65 -6.31
C THR A 110 -6.78 1.23 -7.01
N PRO A 111 -6.96 2.16 -7.97
CA PRO A 111 -5.86 2.70 -8.77
C PRO A 111 -4.93 3.61 -7.96
N ALA A 112 -5.43 4.24 -6.88
CA ALA A 112 -4.67 5.16 -6.04
C ALA A 112 -4.18 4.47 -4.76
N HIS A 113 -2.88 4.56 -4.50
CA HIS A 113 -2.20 3.95 -3.36
C HIS A 113 -1.53 4.99 -2.47
N ALA A 114 -1.85 4.97 -1.18
CA ALA A 114 -1.09 5.66 -0.15
C ALA A 114 0.09 4.76 0.30
N ASP A 115 1.19 4.78 -0.46
CA ASP A 115 2.40 3.99 -0.18
C ASP A 115 3.65 4.86 -0.29
N ALA A 116 4.10 5.41 0.85
CA ALA A 116 5.23 6.33 0.92
C ALA A 116 6.54 5.70 0.43
N LEU A 117 6.75 4.41 0.64
CA LEU A 117 7.94 3.71 0.17
C LEU A 117 7.92 3.55 -1.34
N LEU A 118 6.79 3.11 -1.90
CA LEU A 118 6.62 2.99 -3.35
C LEU A 118 6.80 4.36 -4.02
N ARG A 119 6.15 5.41 -3.50
CA ARG A 119 6.33 6.78 -3.99
C ARG A 119 7.79 7.18 -4.01
N ARG A 120 8.52 6.95 -2.90
CA ARG A 120 9.94 7.30 -2.81
C ARG A 120 10.78 6.54 -3.84
N ARG A 121 10.53 5.24 -4.04
CA ARG A 121 11.22 4.43 -5.05
C ARG A 121 10.95 4.96 -6.47
N ILE A 122 9.72 5.35 -6.78
CA ILE A 122 9.36 5.95 -8.08
C ILE A 122 10.02 7.33 -8.26
N HIS A 123 10.05 8.17 -7.22
CA HIS A 123 10.76 9.45 -7.27
C HIS A 123 12.25 9.26 -7.57
N GLN A 124 12.90 8.29 -6.92
CA GLN A 124 14.31 7.95 -7.16
C GLN A 124 14.53 7.43 -8.59
N LEU A 125 13.62 6.60 -9.10
CA LEU A 125 13.66 6.14 -10.49
C LEU A 125 13.58 7.32 -11.47
N HIS A 126 12.67 8.26 -11.27
CA HIS A 126 12.62 9.48 -12.11
C HIS A 126 13.91 10.30 -12.05
N ARG A 127 14.60 10.33 -10.91
CA ARG A 127 15.88 11.03 -10.81
C ARG A 127 16.98 10.34 -11.62
N ALA A 128 17.07 9.02 -11.55
CA ALA A 128 18.02 8.24 -12.34
C ALA A 128 17.72 8.35 -13.85
N LEU A 129 16.45 8.39 -14.24
CA LEU A 129 16.04 8.54 -15.64
C LEU A 129 16.28 9.93 -16.24
N ALA A 130 16.67 10.91 -15.42
CA ALA A 130 16.98 12.26 -15.89
C ALA A 130 18.41 12.38 -16.45
N ASP A 131 19.31 11.45 -16.10
CA ASP A 131 20.68 11.41 -16.60
C ASP A 131 20.89 10.13 -17.45
N PRO A 132 21.23 10.24 -18.74
CA PRO A 132 21.54 9.08 -19.57
C PRO A 132 22.67 8.18 -19.02
N GLY A 133 23.59 8.73 -18.21
CA GLY A 133 24.69 7.99 -17.59
C GLY A 133 24.26 7.01 -16.49
N ASP A 134 23.06 7.17 -15.94
CA ASP A 134 22.56 6.42 -14.78
C ASP A 134 21.70 5.20 -15.17
N THR A 135 21.89 4.63 -16.36
CA THR A 135 21.06 3.52 -16.87
C THR A 135 21.02 2.33 -15.90
N PHE A 136 22.17 1.89 -15.36
CA PHE A 136 22.23 0.78 -14.40
C PHE A 136 21.51 1.09 -13.07
N GLU A 137 21.62 2.33 -12.60
CA GLU A 137 20.90 2.81 -11.42
C GLU A 137 19.39 2.81 -11.70
N ALA A 138 18.96 3.29 -12.86
CA ALA A 138 17.55 3.26 -13.26
C ALA A 138 16.99 1.83 -13.33
N GLU A 139 17.73 0.89 -13.91
CA GLU A 139 17.36 -0.54 -13.92
C GLU A 139 17.22 -1.11 -12.50
N SER A 140 18.19 -0.80 -11.62
CA SER A 140 18.17 -1.21 -10.22
C SER A 140 16.96 -0.63 -9.46
N ARG A 141 16.63 0.65 -9.70
CA ARG A 141 15.46 1.30 -9.11
C ARG A 141 14.16 0.73 -9.64
N LEU A 142 14.07 0.42 -10.94
CA LEU A 142 12.91 -0.23 -11.53
C LEU A 142 12.66 -1.60 -10.89
N ALA A 143 13.71 -2.41 -10.66
CA ALA A 143 13.57 -3.69 -9.98
C ALA A 143 12.94 -3.56 -8.58
N LEU A 144 13.35 -2.55 -7.80
CA LEU A 144 12.77 -2.26 -6.48
C LEU A 144 11.32 -1.78 -6.55
N VAL A 145 10.95 -1.00 -7.58
CA VAL A 145 9.55 -0.61 -7.81
C VAL A 145 8.70 -1.83 -8.11
N ARG A 146 9.16 -2.71 -9.01
CA ARG A 146 8.47 -3.95 -9.39
C ARG A 146 8.28 -4.88 -8.20
N GLU A 147 9.31 -5.06 -7.38
CA GLU A 147 9.24 -5.85 -6.15
C GLU A 147 8.14 -5.35 -5.20
N ARG A 148 8.03 -4.02 -5.03
CA ARG A 148 7.04 -3.42 -4.12
C ARG A 148 5.61 -3.52 -4.64
N LEU A 149 5.42 -3.42 -5.97
CA LEU A 149 4.14 -3.62 -6.66
C LEU A 149 3.75 -5.09 -6.77
N GLY A 150 4.74 -5.98 -6.70
CA GLY A 150 4.55 -7.42 -6.71
C GLY A 150 3.79 -7.93 -5.48
N PRO A 151 3.37 -9.22 -5.49
CA PRO A 151 2.70 -9.82 -4.36
C PRO A 151 3.60 -9.70 -3.12
N ARG A 152 3.09 -9.04 -2.07
CA ARG A 152 3.76 -9.10 -0.77
C ARG A 152 3.78 -10.56 -0.33
N PRO A 153 4.94 -11.10 0.09
CA PRO A 153 4.93 -12.38 0.80
C PRO A 153 3.95 -12.22 1.95
N ARG A 154 3.01 -13.17 2.07
CA ARG A 154 2.09 -13.20 3.21
C ARG A 154 2.97 -13.14 4.45
N SER A 155 2.78 -12.12 5.28
CA SER A 155 3.32 -12.16 6.63
C SER A 155 2.70 -13.39 7.28
N GLN A 156 3.52 -14.40 7.50
CA GLN A 156 3.12 -15.50 8.36
C GLN A 156 2.75 -14.85 9.70
N PRO A 157 1.53 -15.06 10.22
CA PRO A 157 1.23 -14.58 11.56
C PRO A 157 2.35 -15.10 12.47
N PRO A 158 2.86 -14.30 13.43
CA PRO A 158 3.84 -14.79 14.37
C PRO A 158 3.32 -16.11 14.92
N ASP A 159 4.11 -17.18 14.77
CA ASP A 159 3.79 -18.48 15.34
C ASP A 159 3.32 -18.22 16.77
N GLN A 160 2.06 -18.52 17.05
CA GLN A 160 1.58 -18.57 18.41
C GLN A 160 2.33 -19.75 19.03
N HIS A 161 3.51 -19.46 19.58
CA HIS A 161 4.25 -20.35 20.46
C HIS A 161 3.26 -20.70 21.57
N THR A 162 2.65 -21.87 21.44
CA THR A 162 1.81 -22.42 22.49
C THR A 162 2.75 -22.63 23.66
N PRO A 163 2.56 -21.95 24.82
CA PRO A 163 3.46 -22.16 25.94
C PRO A 163 3.34 -23.63 26.34
N THR A 164 4.45 -24.34 26.23
CA THR A 164 4.63 -25.69 26.74
C THR A 164 4.27 -25.69 28.22
N ARG A 165 3.23 -26.45 28.56
CA ARG A 165 2.77 -26.65 29.94
C ARG A 165 3.93 -27.21 30.76
N PRO A 166 4.34 -26.60 31.90
CA PRO A 166 5.39 -27.19 32.70
C PRO A 166 4.94 -28.53 33.28
N GLU A 167 5.81 -29.51 33.09
CA GLU A 167 5.72 -30.87 33.57
C GLU A 167 5.68 -30.88 35.11
N ARG A 168 4.67 -31.54 35.69
CA ARG A 168 4.55 -31.67 37.15
C ARG A 168 5.53 -32.74 37.62
N THR A 169 6.64 -32.31 38.24
CA THR A 169 7.55 -33.19 38.96
C THR A 169 6.83 -33.77 40.18
N ALA A 170 6.58 -35.08 40.18
CA ALA A 170 6.03 -35.80 41.33
C ALA A 170 7.15 -36.04 42.36
N VAL A 171 7.08 -35.37 43.51
CA VAL A 171 7.90 -35.71 44.68
C VAL A 171 7.18 -36.82 45.44
N THR A 172 7.83 -37.98 45.52
CA THR A 172 7.40 -39.13 46.33
C THR A 172 7.90 -38.93 47.76
N ALA A 173 7.00 -38.91 48.73
CA ALA A 173 7.32 -39.01 50.15
C ALA A 173 6.67 -40.27 50.74
N ALA A 174 7.46 -41.01 51.52
CA ALA A 174 7.17 -42.33 52.08
C ALA A 174 6.16 -42.31 53.27
N PRO A 175 5.54 -43.45 53.64
CA PRO A 175 4.50 -43.56 54.67
C PRO A 175 5.13 -43.63 56.09
N VAL A 176 4.44 -43.45 57.23
CA VAL A 176 3.43 -44.27 57.96
C VAL A 176 3.07 -43.49 59.28
N PRO A 177 2.23 -43.94 60.26
CA PRO A 177 1.13 -44.92 60.31
C PRO A 177 -0.16 -44.37 61.01
N ALA A 178 -1.18 -45.22 61.09
CA ALA A 178 -2.51 -44.97 61.69
C ALA A 178 -2.57 -45.15 63.22
N ALA A 179 -3.47 -44.42 63.90
CA ALA A 179 -4.38 -44.96 64.93
C ALA A 179 -5.37 -43.90 65.50
N SER A 180 -6.67 -44.22 65.34
CA SER A 180 -7.74 -44.25 66.37
C SER A 180 -8.28 -43.03 67.14
N THR A 181 -9.62 -43.11 67.28
CA THR A 181 -10.52 -42.67 68.36
C THR A 181 -11.14 -41.26 68.38
N SER A 182 -12.45 -41.25 68.09
CA SER A 182 -13.52 -40.35 68.60
C SER A 182 -13.50 -40.21 70.14
N PRO A 183 -14.21 -39.25 70.82
CA PRO A 183 -15.58 -38.80 70.48
C PRO A 183 -16.02 -37.35 70.86
N ARG A 184 -17.23 -36.99 70.39
CA ARG A 184 -18.29 -36.19 71.06
C ARG A 184 -18.00 -34.74 71.53
N ARG A 185 -18.73 -33.76 70.96
CA ARG A 185 -19.96 -33.13 71.53
C ARG A 185 -20.44 -31.93 70.69
N ARG A 186 -21.77 -31.91 70.46
CA ARG A 186 -22.64 -30.80 70.01
C ARG A 186 -22.86 -29.79 71.17
N PRO A 187 -23.69 -28.73 71.04
CA PRO A 187 -24.04 -27.82 69.91
C PRO A 187 -24.10 -26.33 70.40
N VAL A 188 -24.60 -25.38 69.59
CA VAL A 188 -25.59 -24.30 69.93
C VAL A 188 -25.86 -23.50 68.63
N ARG A 189 -27.02 -23.69 67.98
CA ARG A 189 -28.24 -22.83 67.96
C ARG A 189 -28.00 -21.36 67.52
N ARG A 190 -28.32 -21.04 66.26
CA ARG A 190 -29.57 -20.37 65.78
C ARG A 190 -29.76 -18.93 66.26
N GLN A 191 -29.87 -18.00 65.31
CA GLN A 191 -31.13 -17.29 65.12
C GLN A 191 -31.28 -16.72 63.70
N ARG A 192 -32.43 -17.04 63.09
CA ARG A 192 -33.02 -16.38 61.92
C ARG A 192 -34.09 -15.41 62.42
N ARG A 193 -34.24 -14.25 61.75
CA ARG A 193 -35.52 -13.56 61.45
C ARG A 193 -35.29 -12.80 60.14
N ARG A 194 -35.94 -13.13 59.01
CA ARG A 194 -37.32 -12.76 58.56
C ARG A 194 -37.54 -11.25 58.65
N GLY A 195 -38.01 -10.51 57.64
CA GLY A 195 -38.56 -10.77 56.31
C GLY A 195 -39.09 -9.42 55.79
N ARG A 196 -39.08 -9.17 54.49
CA ARG A 196 -40.22 -9.07 53.57
C ARG A 196 -39.66 -8.54 52.25
#